data_AF-A0A1U8B9T9-F1
#
_entry.id   AF-A0A1U8B9T9-F1
#
_cell.length_a   1.000
_cell.length_b   1.000
_cell.length_c   1.000
_cell.angle_alpha   90.00
_cell.angle_beta   90.00
_cell.angle_gamma   90.00
#
_symmetry.space_group_name_H-M   'P 1'
#
loop_
_entity.id
_entity.type
_entity.pdbx_description
1 polymer ?
#
loop_
_entity_poly.entity_id
_entity_poly.type
_entity_poly.pdbx_seq_one_letter_code
_entity_poly.pdbx_strand_id
1 'polypeptide(L)'
;MESLFNLFDRMPNRNVVSWTVLMDACLRWEQPSMALVIFREMQETGVKPDQFAIVSLLSACARLGTLNLGMWVHAFIERVRLEQTIFIGTALVDMYCKCGSVDNALAVFNSMPTKTLLSWNAMLHGLSVNGRGREAVELFSELEKESGIHPNEVTFVAILCGCSHSGLVKEGRFYFGLMQNKYGIEPTVKHYGCMVDLLGRAGLLEEAFEMVNKMPVPPNTVIWGALLSACRVQNNMGMAERVSQKIIGIDEDGLKGDTSHYVIMSNMYARAGLMDKMAEARLRIGKKPKGRSWIEIGFQVHEFSVGDSSHPMWARTKEMLDEVMEKVGENRGEENPQTHHSEKVAVAFGLLNTCASTPIRIVKNLRMCADCHRLMKSISKVYKREIVVRDSTRFHRFMEGGCSCKDYW
;
A
#
# COMPACT_ATOMS: atom_id res chain seq x y z
N MET A 1 -20.56 -2.12 15.58
CA MET A 1 -19.38 -2.59 16.36
C MET A 1 -19.80 -2.95 17.77
N GLU A 2 -20.23 -1.99 18.61
CA GLU A 2 -20.67 -2.25 19.99
C GLU A 2 -21.69 -3.37 20.16
N SER A 3 -22.68 -3.47 19.26
CA SER A 3 -23.68 -4.56 19.30
C SER A 3 -23.06 -5.97 19.19
N LEU A 4 -22.00 -6.13 18.38
CA LEU A 4 -21.32 -7.43 18.24
C LEU A 4 -20.48 -7.77 19.47
N PHE A 5 -19.76 -6.80 20.03
CA PHE A 5 -19.02 -6.98 21.28
C PHE A 5 -19.97 -7.29 22.45
N ASN A 6 -21.07 -6.56 22.58
CA ASN A 6 -22.11 -6.86 23.57
C ASN A 6 -22.72 -8.25 23.40
N LEU A 7 -22.97 -8.69 22.17
CA LEU A 7 -23.47 -10.05 21.90
C LEU A 7 -22.43 -11.09 22.30
N PHE A 8 -21.18 -10.90 21.90
CA PHE A 8 -20.05 -11.77 22.23
C PHE A 8 -19.86 -11.87 23.75
N ASP A 9 -20.00 -10.74 24.46
CA ASP A 9 -19.82 -10.70 25.89
C ASP A 9 -20.89 -11.47 26.66
N ARG A 10 -22.11 -11.48 26.13
CA ARG A 10 -23.25 -12.23 26.68
C ARG A 10 -23.26 -13.71 26.32
N MET A 11 -22.33 -14.19 25.50
CA MET A 11 -22.28 -15.61 25.14
C MET A 11 -21.88 -16.45 26.36
N PRO A 12 -22.69 -17.46 26.75
CA PRO A 12 -22.38 -18.30 27.91
C PRO A 12 -21.16 -19.21 27.66
N ASN A 13 -20.85 -19.51 26.40
CA ASN A 13 -19.66 -20.25 26.02
C ASN A 13 -19.05 -19.64 24.74
N ARG A 14 -17.85 -19.09 24.87
CA ARG A 14 -17.08 -18.50 23.76
C ARG A 14 -16.17 -19.58 23.18
N ASN A 15 -16.49 -20.05 21.99
CA ASN A 15 -15.72 -21.08 21.27
C ASN A 15 -14.89 -20.44 20.14
N VAL A 16 -14.04 -21.25 19.49
CA VAL A 16 -13.16 -20.80 18.39
C VAL A 16 -13.92 -20.03 17.30
N VAL A 17 -15.11 -20.48 16.91
CA VAL A 17 -15.92 -19.83 15.88
C VAL A 17 -16.33 -18.41 16.31
N SER A 18 -16.79 -18.24 17.55
CA SER A 18 -17.18 -16.91 18.05
C SER A 18 -16.00 -15.92 18.07
N TRP A 19 -14.80 -16.39 18.45
CA TRP A 19 -13.57 -15.60 18.42
C TRP A 19 -13.17 -15.21 16.99
N THR A 20 -13.15 -16.18 16.06
CA THR A 20 -12.81 -15.95 14.65
C THR A 20 -13.76 -14.95 14.00
N VAL A 21 -15.07 -15.05 14.26
CA VAL A 21 -16.07 -14.09 13.74
C VAL A 21 -15.82 -12.68 14.25
N LEU A 22 -15.44 -12.53 15.52
CA LEU A 22 -15.12 -11.22 16.11
C LEU A 22 -13.84 -10.63 15.50
N MET A 23 -12.81 -11.45 15.27
CA MET A 23 -11.59 -11.06 14.57
C MET A 23 -11.88 -10.61 13.13
N ASP A 24 -12.66 -11.39 12.37
CA ASP A 24 -13.06 -11.06 11.01
C ASP A 24 -13.90 -9.79 10.93
N ALA A 25 -14.77 -9.56 11.91
CA ALA A 25 -15.53 -8.32 12.01
C ALA A 25 -14.61 -7.11 12.22
N CYS A 26 -13.58 -7.22 13.07
CA CYS A 26 -12.59 -6.16 13.27
C CYS A 26 -11.81 -5.88 11.98
N LEU A 27 -11.45 -6.91 11.22
CA LEU A 27 -10.86 -6.76 9.90
C LEU A 27 -11.81 -6.02 8.95
N ARG A 28 -13.09 -6.41 8.85
CA ARG A 28 -14.06 -5.73 7.97
C ARG A 28 -14.30 -4.27 8.35
N TRP A 29 -14.13 -3.91 9.61
CA TRP A 29 -14.26 -2.53 10.10
C TRP A 29 -12.96 -1.72 10.07
N GLU A 30 -11.92 -2.17 9.36
CA GLU A 30 -10.62 -1.46 9.26
C GLU A 30 -9.91 -1.26 10.62
N GLN A 31 -10.09 -2.21 11.54
CA GLN A 31 -9.43 -2.25 12.85
C GLN A 31 -8.56 -3.50 13.05
N PRO A 32 -7.51 -3.70 12.23
CA PRO A 32 -6.67 -4.89 12.33
C PRO A 32 -5.92 -4.99 13.67
N SER A 33 -5.58 -3.87 14.33
CA SER A 33 -4.96 -3.90 15.67
C SER A 33 -5.85 -4.57 16.71
N MET A 34 -7.17 -4.36 16.62
CA MET A 34 -8.14 -4.98 17.53
C MET A 34 -8.22 -6.50 17.31
N ALA A 35 -8.09 -6.97 16.07
CA ALA A 35 -8.05 -8.41 15.79
C ALA A 35 -6.86 -9.10 16.46
N LEU A 36 -5.71 -8.43 16.62
CA LEU A 36 -4.56 -8.94 17.36
C LEU A 36 -4.85 -9.05 18.87
N VAL A 37 -5.54 -8.05 19.44
CA VAL A 37 -5.94 -8.05 20.86
C VAL A 37 -6.92 -9.19 21.13
N ILE A 38 -7.96 -9.32 20.30
CA ILE A 38 -8.96 -10.40 20.39
C ILE A 38 -8.29 -11.78 20.30
N PHE A 39 -7.31 -11.96 19.40
CA PHE A 39 -6.58 -13.22 19.31
C PHE A 39 -5.78 -13.53 20.58
N ARG A 40 -5.17 -12.50 21.21
CA ARG A 40 -4.47 -12.68 22.48
C ARG A 40 -5.45 -13.10 23.58
N GLU A 41 -6.59 -12.44 23.70
CA GLU A 41 -7.64 -12.80 24.68
C GLU A 41 -8.17 -14.22 24.45
N MET A 42 -8.36 -14.63 23.19
CA MET A 42 -8.70 -16.00 22.83
C MET A 42 -7.67 -17.01 23.38
N GLN A 43 -6.37 -16.71 23.26
CA GLN A 43 -5.32 -17.58 23.80
C GLN A 43 -5.28 -17.58 25.32
N GLU A 44 -5.45 -16.43 25.97
CA GLU A 44 -5.47 -16.29 27.43
C GLU A 44 -6.65 -17.05 28.07
N THR A 45 -7.78 -17.15 27.36
CA THR A 45 -8.92 -17.97 27.77
C THR A 45 -8.76 -19.47 27.47
N GLY A 46 -7.60 -19.90 26.94
CA GLY A 46 -7.28 -21.29 26.66
C GLY A 46 -7.95 -21.88 25.42
N VAL A 47 -8.63 -21.06 24.61
CA VAL A 47 -9.27 -21.50 23.37
C VAL A 47 -8.21 -21.66 22.28
N LYS A 48 -8.06 -22.88 21.76
CA LYS A 48 -7.08 -23.17 20.70
C LYS A 48 -7.55 -22.59 19.37
N PRO A 49 -6.69 -21.89 18.62
CA PRO A 49 -7.02 -21.38 17.30
C PRO A 49 -7.12 -22.50 16.27
N ASP A 50 -8.11 -22.39 15.39
CA ASP A 50 -8.23 -23.21 14.19
C ASP A 50 -7.60 -22.51 12.98
N GLN A 51 -7.66 -23.15 11.81
CA GLN A 51 -7.10 -22.58 10.58
C GLN A 51 -7.69 -21.21 10.22
N PHE A 52 -8.96 -20.95 10.54
CA PHE A 52 -9.63 -19.71 10.19
C PHE A 52 -9.18 -18.57 11.09
N ALA A 53 -9.07 -18.81 12.41
CA ALA A 53 -8.49 -17.85 13.35
C ALA A 53 -7.05 -17.45 12.94
N ILE A 54 -6.26 -18.43 12.49
CA ILE A 54 -4.90 -18.20 11.99
C ILE A 54 -4.90 -17.37 10.70
N VAL A 55 -5.79 -17.65 9.75
CA VAL A 55 -5.93 -16.86 8.52
C VAL A 55 -6.33 -15.41 8.85
N SER A 56 -7.27 -15.20 9.77
CA SER A 56 -7.65 -13.86 10.24
C SER A 56 -6.49 -13.14 10.92
N LEU A 57 -5.69 -13.84 11.73
CA LEU A 57 -4.50 -13.28 12.36
C LEU A 57 -3.42 -12.88 11.35
N LEU A 58 -3.14 -13.74 10.35
CA LEU A 58 -2.21 -13.44 9.27
C LEU A 58 -2.69 -12.25 8.44
N SER A 59 -4.00 -12.14 8.19
CA SER A 59 -4.61 -10.99 7.51
C SER A 59 -4.44 -9.68 8.30
N ALA A 60 -4.61 -9.74 9.63
CA ALA A 60 -4.32 -8.59 10.51
C ALA A 60 -2.85 -8.16 10.40
N CYS A 61 -1.93 -9.14 10.46
CA CYS A 61 -0.50 -8.88 10.31
C CYS A 61 -0.17 -8.26 8.95
N ALA A 62 -0.76 -8.78 7.89
CA ALA A 62 -0.59 -8.28 6.53
C ALA A 62 -1.05 -6.82 6.38
N ARG A 63 -2.13 -6.41 7.06
CA ARG A 63 -2.66 -5.04 6.99
C ARG A 63 -1.86 -4.06 7.83
N LEU A 64 -1.37 -4.51 8.98
CA LEU A 64 -0.52 -3.72 9.87
C LEU A 64 0.95 -3.68 9.40
N GLY A 65 1.38 -4.60 8.53
CA GLY A 65 2.77 -4.74 8.15
C GLY A 65 3.66 -5.24 9.30
N THR A 66 3.10 -6.02 10.23
CA THR A 66 3.81 -6.57 11.40
C THR A 66 4.52 -7.87 11.01
N LEU A 67 5.69 -7.72 10.39
CA LEU A 67 6.49 -8.85 9.91
C LEU A 67 6.92 -9.78 11.04
N ASN A 68 7.36 -9.24 12.18
CA ASN A 68 7.86 -10.07 13.28
C ASN A 68 6.75 -10.93 13.85
N LEU A 69 5.57 -10.34 14.09
CA LEU A 69 4.39 -11.09 14.50
C LEU A 69 4.00 -12.14 13.45
N GLY A 70 3.98 -11.79 12.17
CA GLY A 70 3.67 -12.73 11.10
C GLY A 70 4.64 -13.91 11.02
N MET A 71 5.94 -13.68 11.20
CA MET A 71 6.96 -14.73 11.30
C MET A 71 6.75 -15.61 12.54
N TRP A 72 6.38 -15.03 13.68
CA TRP A 72 6.04 -15.79 14.86
C TRP A 72 4.82 -16.68 14.64
N VAL A 73 3.78 -16.18 13.97
CA VAL A 73 2.59 -16.98 13.61
C VAL A 73 2.97 -18.12 12.67
N HIS A 74 3.85 -17.88 11.68
CA HIS A 74 4.34 -18.91 10.80
C HIS A 74 5.07 -20.03 11.57
N ALA A 75 6.02 -19.68 12.43
CA ALA A 75 6.71 -20.63 13.30
C ALA A 75 5.75 -21.35 14.27
N PHE A 76 4.71 -20.66 14.75
CA PHE A 76 3.67 -21.27 15.57
C PHE A 76 2.93 -22.38 14.82
N ILE A 77 2.48 -22.12 13.59
CA ILE A 77 1.79 -23.10 12.72
C ILE A 77 2.62 -24.38 12.57
N GLU A 78 3.92 -24.23 12.27
CA GLU A 78 4.86 -25.35 12.14
C GLU A 78 5.01 -26.13 13.45
N ARG A 79 5.20 -25.41 14.57
CA ARG A 79 5.42 -26.01 15.88
C ARG A 79 4.21 -26.81 16.38
N VAL A 80 2.99 -26.31 16.16
CA VAL A 80 1.76 -27.01 16.57
C VAL A 80 1.30 -28.04 15.54
N ARG A 81 2.04 -28.23 14.44
CA ARG A 81 1.71 -29.13 13.33
C ARG A 81 0.29 -28.93 12.82
N LEU A 82 -0.15 -27.67 12.75
CA LEU A 82 -1.39 -27.33 12.07
C LEU A 82 -1.25 -27.74 10.59
N GLU A 83 -2.29 -28.37 10.06
CA GLU A 83 -2.31 -28.75 8.66
C GLU A 83 -2.08 -27.50 7.80
N GLN A 84 -1.01 -27.50 7.00
CA GLN A 84 -0.72 -26.39 6.09
C GLN A 84 -1.64 -26.45 4.88
N THR A 85 -2.91 -26.09 5.11
CA THR A 85 -3.92 -26.04 4.07
C THR A 85 -3.57 -24.93 3.06
N ILE A 86 -4.16 -25.03 1.87
CA ILE A 86 -4.00 -24.02 0.84
C ILE A 86 -4.40 -22.61 1.30
N PHE A 87 -5.33 -22.52 2.26
CA PHE A 87 -5.77 -21.26 2.86
C PHE A 87 -4.66 -20.63 3.72
N ILE A 88 -4.00 -21.43 4.57
CA ILE A 88 -2.88 -20.96 5.38
C ILE A 88 -1.70 -20.58 4.49
N GLY A 89 -1.35 -21.42 3.51
CA GLY A 89 -0.28 -21.12 2.56
C GLY A 89 -0.51 -19.81 1.81
N THR A 90 -1.72 -19.61 1.28
CA THR A 90 -2.10 -18.36 0.60
C THR A 90 -2.05 -17.15 1.54
N ALA A 91 -2.53 -17.29 2.78
CA ALA A 91 -2.51 -16.22 3.78
C ALA A 91 -1.08 -15.84 4.21
N LEU A 92 -0.17 -16.83 4.33
CA LEU A 92 1.24 -16.61 4.59
C LEU A 92 1.92 -15.86 3.43
N VAL A 93 1.65 -16.26 2.19
CA VAL A 93 2.15 -15.55 0.98
C VAL A 93 1.68 -14.09 1.00
N ASP A 94 0.39 -13.84 1.20
CA ASP A 94 -0.17 -12.47 1.27
C ASP A 94 0.47 -11.66 2.40
N MET A 95 0.60 -12.25 3.59
CA MET A 95 1.21 -11.62 4.77
C MET A 95 2.65 -11.21 4.51
N TYR A 96 3.50 -12.12 4.04
CA TYR A 96 4.90 -11.82 3.75
C TYR A 96 5.05 -10.76 2.66
N CYS A 97 4.26 -10.85 1.58
CA CYS A 97 4.24 -9.86 0.51
C CYS A 97 3.86 -8.47 1.02
N LYS A 98 2.80 -8.37 1.84
CA LYS A 98 2.31 -7.11 2.43
C LYS A 98 3.14 -6.60 3.60
N CYS A 99 4.09 -7.39 4.09
CA CYS A 99 5.14 -6.96 5.02
C CYS A 99 6.48 -6.64 4.33
N GLY A 100 6.53 -6.68 2.99
CA GLY A 100 7.73 -6.35 2.20
C GLY A 100 8.82 -7.42 2.23
N SER A 101 8.49 -8.65 2.66
CA SER A 101 9.38 -9.80 2.79
C SER A 101 9.12 -10.82 1.67
N VAL A 102 9.24 -10.36 0.42
CA VAL A 102 8.81 -11.12 -0.77
C VAL A 102 9.58 -12.43 -0.96
N ASP A 103 10.85 -12.51 -0.56
CA ASP A 103 11.61 -13.76 -0.69
C ASP A 103 11.07 -14.87 0.22
N ASN A 104 10.62 -14.53 1.43
CA ASN A 104 9.92 -15.48 2.30
C ASN A 104 8.55 -15.87 1.71
N ALA A 105 7.86 -14.94 1.04
CA ALA A 105 6.61 -15.25 0.36
C ALA A 105 6.84 -16.26 -0.79
N LEU A 106 7.89 -16.05 -1.61
CA LEU A 106 8.30 -16.99 -2.66
C LEU A 106 8.68 -18.35 -2.09
N ALA A 107 9.40 -18.40 -0.96
CA ALA A 107 9.76 -19.65 -0.30
C ALA A 107 8.51 -20.45 0.11
N VAL A 108 7.54 -19.80 0.77
CA VAL A 108 6.26 -20.42 1.14
C VAL A 108 5.49 -20.85 -0.10
N PHE A 109 5.37 -19.97 -1.10
CA PHE A 109 4.66 -20.26 -2.34
C PHE A 109 5.24 -21.49 -3.03
N ASN A 110 6.57 -21.57 -3.17
CA ASN A 110 7.24 -22.68 -3.82
C ASN A 110 7.10 -24.00 -3.03
N SER A 111 7.06 -23.94 -1.69
CA SER A 111 6.85 -25.14 -0.86
C SER A 111 5.41 -25.63 -0.82
N MET A 112 4.42 -24.87 -1.30
CA MET A 112 3.02 -25.31 -1.32
C MET A 112 2.85 -26.51 -2.29
N PRO A 113 2.33 -27.66 -1.81
CA PRO A 113 2.18 -28.87 -2.62
C PRO A 113 1.09 -28.71 -3.69
N THR A 114 0.05 -27.92 -3.39
CA THR A 114 -1.00 -27.55 -4.32
C THR A 114 -1.17 -26.05 -4.32
N LYS A 115 -1.39 -25.48 -5.50
CA LYS A 115 -1.60 -24.04 -5.71
C LYS A 115 -2.94 -23.85 -6.38
N THR A 116 -3.62 -22.75 -6.06
CA THR A 116 -4.85 -22.31 -6.72
C THR A 116 -4.59 -20.97 -7.39
N LEU A 117 -5.50 -20.57 -8.27
CA LEU A 117 -5.45 -19.22 -8.85
C LEU A 117 -5.34 -18.13 -7.79
N LEU A 118 -5.93 -18.33 -6.59
CA LEU A 118 -5.81 -17.39 -5.47
C LEU A 118 -4.37 -17.26 -4.95
N SER A 119 -3.64 -18.37 -4.77
CA SER A 119 -2.23 -18.31 -4.33
C SER A 119 -1.33 -17.71 -5.41
N TRP A 120 -1.57 -18.03 -6.69
CA TRP A 120 -0.87 -17.42 -7.83
C TRP A 120 -1.10 -15.90 -7.88
N ASN A 121 -2.36 -15.47 -7.75
CA ASN A 121 -2.71 -14.04 -7.74
C ASN A 121 -2.12 -13.31 -6.53
N ALA A 122 -2.08 -13.94 -5.35
CA ALA A 122 -1.45 -13.36 -4.16
C ALA A 122 0.06 -13.12 -4.38
N MET A 123 0.77 -14.09 -4.96
CA MET A 123 2.20 -13.98 -5.25
C MET A 123 2.47 -12.96 -6.37
N LEU A 124 1.71 -13.00 -7.48
CA LEU A 124 1.80 -12.03 -8.57
C LEU A 124 1.58 -10.60 -8.07
N HIS A 125 0.50 -10.36 -7.32
CA HIS A 125 0.22 -9.05 -6.75
C HIS A 125 1.34 -8.59 -5.80
N GLY A 126 1.84 -9.52 -4.97
CA GLY A 126 2.95 -9.28 -4.07
C GLY A 126 4.23 -8.82 -4.78
N LEU A 127 4.62 -9.48 -5.87
CA LEU A 127 5.74 -9.07 -6.72
C LEU A 127 5.49 -7.67 -7.31
N SER A 128 4.29 -7.43 -7.82
CA SER A 128 3.90 -6.17 -8.45
C SER A 128 3.98 -4.95 -7.53
N VAL A 129 3.41 -5.02 -6.32
CA VAL A 129 3.44 -3.89 -5.37
C VAL A 129 4.81 -3.69 -4.74
N ASN A 130 5.68 -4.69 -4.79
CA ASN A 130 7.07 -4.61 -4.33
C ASN A 130 8.06 -4.20 -5.43
N GLY A 131 7.59 -3.88 -6.64
CA GLY A 131 8.43 -3.42 -7.74
C GLY A 131 9.26 -4.51 -8.42
N ARG A 132 8.88 -5.78 -8.26
CA ARG A 132 9.51 -6.95 -8.90
C ARG A 132 8.75 -7.36 -10.17
N GLY A 133 8.45 -6.39 -11.05
CA GLY A 133 7.59 -6.62 -12.22
C GLY A 133 8.14 -7.61 -13.24
N ARG A 134 9.48 -7.71 -13.39
CA ARG A 134 10.11 -8.74 -14.25
C ARG A 134 9.81 -10.15 -13.76
N GLU A 135 9.92 -10.36 -12.45
CA GLU A 135 9.62 -11.65 -11.84
C GLU A 135 8.11 -11.93 -11.84
N ALA A 136 7.26 -10.90 -11.76
CA ALA A 136 5.82 -11.08 -11.97
C ALA A 136 5.50 -11.58 -13.40
N VAL A 137 6.24 -11.12 -14.41
CA VAL A 137 6.14 -11.59 -15.80
C VAL A 137 6.58 -13.04 -15.92
N GLU A 138 7.71 -13.41 -15.31
CA GLU A 138 8.20 -14.80 -15.28
C GLU A 138 7.19 -15.72 -14.58
N LEU A 139 6.66 -15.31 -13.42
CA LEU A 139 5.66 -16.06 -12.67
C LEU A 139 4.34 -16.22 -13.44
N PHE A 140 3.93 -15.22 -14.24
CA PHE A 140 2.75 -15.37 -15.10
C PHE A 140 2.99 -16.43 -16.17
N SER A 141 4.18 -16.50 -16.77
CA SER A 141 4.52 -17.55 -17.73
C SER A 141 4.58 -18.94 -17.10
N GLU A 142 4.87 -19.05 -15.80
CA GLU A 142 4.74 -20.30 -15.05
C GLU A 142 3.26 -20.67 -14.82
N LEU A 143 2.43 -19.70 -14.42
CA LEU A 143 0.98 -19.88 -14.27
C LEU A 143 0.33 -20.40 -15.57
N GLU A 144 0.75 -19.90 -16.74
CA GLU A 144 0.22 -20.38 -18.02
C GLU A 144 0.55 -21.86 -18.33
N LYS A 145 1.59 -22.41 -17.70
CA LYS A 145 1.99 -23.81 -17.86
C LYS A 145 1.28 -24.73 -16.86
N GLU A 146 0.66 -24.17 -15.82
CA GLU A 146 -0.02 -24.92 -14.78
C GLU A 146 -1.36 -25.48 -15.29
N SER A 147 -1.48 -26.80 -15.31
CA SER A 147 -2.64 -27.45 -15.91
C SER A 147 -3.89 -27.25 -15.05
N GLY A 148 -5.00 -26.88 -15.70
CA GLY A 148 -6.29 -26.67 -15.02
C GLY A 148 -6.41 -25.35 -14.25
N ILE A 149 -5.42 -24.46 -14.32
CA ILE A 149 -5.49 -23.11 -13.76
C ILE A 149 -5.46 -22.08 -14.89
N HIS A 150 -6.47 -21.21 -14.93
CA HIS A 150 -6.58 -20.19 -15.96
C HIS A 150 -6.55 -18.78 -15.36
N PRO A 151 -5.74 -17.87 -15.91
CA PRO A 151 -5.76 -16.45 -15.56
C PRO A 151 -7.16 -15.86 -15.61
N ASN A 152 -7.48 -14.98 -14.65
CA ASN A 152 -8.74 -14.25 -14.60
C ASN A 152 -8.52 -12.73 -14.51
N GLU A 153 -9.59 -11.96 -14.32
CA GLU A 153 -9.57 -10.51 -14.12
C GLU A 153 -8.50 -10.08 -13.09
N VAL A 154 -8.47 -10.74 -11.93
CA VAL A 154 -7.56 -10.40 -10.84
C VAL A 154 -6.11 -10.67 -11.21
N THR A 155 -5.84 -11.75 -11.96
CA THR A 155 -4.51 -12.06 -12.50
C THR A 155 -4.00 -10.93 -13.40
N PHE A 156 -4.86 -10.44 -14.29
CA PHE A 156 -4.47 -9.39 -15.22
C PHE A 156 -4.34 -8.01 -14.55
N VAL A 157 -5.13 -7.70 -13.53
CA VAL A 157 -4.87 -6.52 -12.69
C VAL A 157 -3.49 -6.62 -12.03
N ALA A 158 -3.13 -7.79 -11.48
CA ALA A 158 -1.85 -7.98 -10.82
C ALA A 158 -0.66 -7.80 -11.79
N ILE A 159 -0.70 -8.39 -12.99
CA ILE A 159 0.41 -8.27 -13.95
C ILE A 159 0.54 -6.86 -14.53
N LEU A 160 -0.58 -6.19 -14.84
CA LEU A 160 -0.57 -4.82 -15.34
C LEU A 160 -0.07 -3.83 -14.28
N CYS A 161 -0.43 -4.04 -13.01
CA CYS A 161 0.12 -3.28 -11.89
C CYS A 161 1.64 -3.48 -11.77
N GLY A 162 2.15 -4.71 -11.96
CA GLY A 162 3.59 -5.00 -11.97
C GLY A 162 4.32 -4.32 -13.11
N CYS A 163 3.70 -4.27 -14.29
CA CYS A 163 4.20 -3.51 -15.44
C CYS A 163 4.25 -2.01 -15.11
N SER A 164 3.18 -1.46 -14.53
CA SER A 164 3.12 -0.04 -14.13
C SER A 164 4.20 0.34 -13.14
N HIS A 165 4.39 -0.41 -12.06
CA HIS A 165 5.39 -0.06 -11.04
C HIS A 165 6.85 -0.26 -11.47
N SER A 166 7.06 -0.97 -12.58
CA SER A 166 8.38 -1.32 -13.12
C SER A 166 8.68 -0.67 -14.47
N GLY A 167 7.76 0.13 -15.02
CA GLY A 167 7.92 0.84 -16.29
C GLY A 167 7.96 -0.07 -17.53
N LEU A 168 7.36 -1.26 -17.45
CA LEU A 168 7.36 -2.25 -18.53
C LEU A 168 6.23 -1.95 -19.53
N VAL A 169 6.38 -0.85 -20.28
CA VAL A 169 5.32 -0.34 -21.18
C VAL A 169 4.95 -1.36 -22.27
N LYS A 170 5.94 -2.04 -22.85
CA LYS A 170 5.70 -3.01 -23.93
C LYS A 170 4.96 -4.23 -23.41
N GLU A 171 5.38 -4.75 -22.27
CA GLU A 171 4.77 -5.88 -21.59
C GLU A 171 3.36 -5.53 -21.13
N GLY A 172 3.12 -4.35 -20.56
CA GLY A 172 1.78 -3.90 -20.15
C GLY A 172 0.79 -3.90 -21.32
N ARG A 173 1.19 -3.39 -22.49
CA ARG A 173 0.38 -3.45 -23.72
C ARG A 173 0.11 -4.88 -24.17
N PHE A 174 1.15 -5.71 -24.14
CA PHE A 174 1.04 -7.12 -24.51
C PHE A 174 0.01 -7.82 -23.63
N TYR A 175 0.09 -7.69 -22.30
CA TYR A 175 -0.84 -8.33 -21.39
C TYR A 175 -2.27 -7.77 -21.47
N PHE A 176 -2.41 -6.45 -21.70
CA PHE A 176 -3.73 -5.85 -21.93
C PHE A 176 -4.38 -6.37 -23.22
N GLY A 177 -3.61 -6.61 -24.29
CA GLY A 177 -4.11 -7.29 -25.48
C GLY A 177 -4.37 -8.79 -25.24
N LEU A 178 -3.48 -9.46 -24.51
CA LEU A 178 -3.56 -10.89 -24.23
C LEU A 178 -4.84 -11.25 -23.47
N MET A 179 -5.21 -10.46 -22.45
CA MET A 179 -6.43 -10.70 -21.67
C MET A 179 -7.68 -10.70 -22.55
N GLN A 180 -7.74 -9.80 -23.54
CA GLN A 180 -8.88 -9.68 -24.44
C GLN A 180 -8.85 -10.78 -25.51
N ASN A 181 -7.72 -10.91 -26.20
CA ASN A 181 -7.62 -11.72 -27.42
C ASN A 181 -7.53 -13.22 -27.15
N LYS A 182 -6.77 -13.62 -26.12
CA LYS A 182 -6.56 -15.04 -25.79
C LYS A 182 -7.55 -15.54 -24.73
N TYR A 183 -7.81 -14.72 -23.71
CA TYR A 183 -8.62 -15.12 -22.56
C TYR A 183 -10.06 -14.62 -22.60
N GLY A 184 -10.43 -13.76 -23.55
CA GLY A 184 -11.79 -13.22 -23.66
C GLY A 184 -12.22 -12.40 -22.44
N ILE A 185 -11.27 -11.86 -21.68
CA ILE A 185 -11.54 -11.08 -20.47
C ILE A 185 -11.73 -9.62 -20.87
N GLU A 186 -12.92 -9.08 -20.56
CA GLU A 186 -13.22 -7.67 -20.80
C GLU A 186 -12.50 -6.76 -19.78
N PRO A 187 -11.83 -5.68 -20.23
CA PRO A 187 -11.13 -4.79 -19.32
C PRO A 187 -12.09 -3.99 -18.42
N THR A 188 -11.97 -4.23 -17.11
CA THR A 188 -12.62 -3.43 -16.06
C THR A 188 -11.88 -2.11 -15.80
N VAL A 189 -12.52 -1.18 -15.05
CA VAL A 189 -11.95 0.08 -14.56
C VAL A 189 -10.57 -0.10 -13.91
N LYS A 190 -10.33 -1.23 -13.22
CA LYS A 190 -9.04 -1.51 -12.58
C LYS A 190 -7.92 -1.75 -13.59
N HIS A 191 -8.19 -2.45 -14.69
CA HIS A 191 -7.21 -2.68 -15.76
C HIS A 191 -6.85 -1.38 -16.45
N TYR A 192 -7.84 -0.56 -16.80
CA TYR A 192 -7.61 0.78 -17.36
C TYR A 192 -6.83 1.66 -16.40
N GLY A 193 -7.15 1.63 -15.09
CA GLY A 193 -6.37 2.33 -14.08
C GLY A 193 -4.89 1.95 -14.08
N CYS A 194 -4.57 0.66 -14.19
CA CYS A 194 -3.17 0.20 -14.28
C CYS A 194 -2.49 0.69 -15.56
N MET A 195 -3.18 0.66 -16.70
CA MET A 195 -2.63 1.12 -17.98
C MET A 195 -2.42 2.64 -18.02
N VAL A 196 -3.36 3.41 -17.49
CA VAL A 196 -3.24 4.88 -17.40
C VAL A 196 -2.10 5.27 -16.48
N ASP A 197 -1.94 4.58 -15.36
CA ASP A 197 -0.81 4.78 -14.45
C ASP A 197 0.53 4.46 -15.15
N LEU A 198 0.61 3.33 -15.88
CA LEU A 198 1.79 2.92 -16.65
C LEU A 198 2.16 3.95 -17.74
N LEU A 199 1.21 4.31 -18.60
CA LEU A 199 1.41 5.25 -19.69
C LEU A 199 1.73 6.66 -19.16
N GLY A 200 1.02 7.08 -18.12
CA GLY A 200 1.22 8.38 -17.48
C GLY A 200 2.63 8.53 -16.90
N ARG A 201 3.11 7.54 -16.15
CA ARG A 201 4.49 7.52 -15.63
C ARG A 201 5.53 7.49 -16.73
N ALA A 202 5.24 6.82 -17.84
CA ALA A 202 6.10 6.78 -19.03
C ALA A 202 6.08 8.08 -19.85
N GLY A 203 5.25 9.07 -19.50
CA GLY A 203 5.13 10.34 -20.22
C GLY A 203 4.26 10.28 -21.48
N LEU A 204 3.60 9.14 -21.74
CA LEU A 204 2.72 8.92 -22.89
C LEU A 204 1.31 9.46 -22.60
N LEU A 205 1.25 10.75 -22.28
CA LEU A 205 0.06 11.37 -21.71
C LEU A 205 -1.13 11.42 -22.67
N GLU A 206 -0.92 11.75 -23.95
CA GLU A 206 -2.03 11.80 -24.93
C GLU A 206 -2.62 10.41 -25.16
N GLU A 207 -1.77 9.40 -25.20
CA GLU A 207 -2.24 8.02 -25.34
C GLU A 207 -3.01 7.55 -24.10
N ALA A 208 -2.54 7.90 -22.90
CA ALA A 208 -3.28 7.64 -21.68
C ALA A 208 -4.65 8.34 -21.70
N PHE A 209 -4.70 9.60 -22.14
CA PHE A 209 -5.95 10.36 -22.29
C PHE A 209 -6.90 9.72 -23.30
N GLU A 210 -6.41 9.30 -24.47
CA GLU A 210 -7.20 8.59 -25.46
C GLU A 210 -7.74 7.26 -24.94
N MET A 211 -6.93 6.50 -24.21
CA MET A 211 -7.34 5.23 -23.63
C MET A 211 -8.51 5.42 -22.66
N VAL A 212 -8.48 6.45 -21.81
CA VAL A 212 -9.60 6.78 -20.90
C VAL A 212 -10.86 7.12 -21.68
N ASN A 213 -10.76 7.90 -22.76
CA ASN A 213 -11.93 8.27 -23.57
C ASN A 213 -12.52 7.12 -24.37
N LYS A 214 -11.71 6.10 -24.70
CA LYS A 214 -12.14 4.89 -25.43
C LYS A 214 -12.68 3.79 -24.50
N MET A 215 -12.75 4.04 -23.19
CA MET A 215 -13.29 3.06 -22.25
C MET A 215 -14.75 2.72 -22.57
N PRO A 216 -15.13 1.43 -22.57
CA PRO A 216 -16.52 1.02 -22.78
C PRO A 216 -17.41 1.32 -21.57
N VAL A 217 -16.81 1.70 -20.43
CA VAL A 217 -17.47 2.04 -19.18
C VAL A 217 -17.11 3.47 -18.76
N PRO A 218 -18.01 4.20 -18.08
CA PRO A 218 -17.70 5.56 -17.62
C PRO A 218 -16.45 5.59 -16.71
N PRO A 219 -15.46 6.43 -17.03
CA PRO A 219 -14.27 6.58 -16.20
C PRO A 219 -14.62 7.27 -14.88
N ASN A 220 -14.08 6.76 -13.78
CA ASN A 220 -14.26 7.35 -12.45
C ASN A 220 -13.17 8.38 -12.12
N THR A 221 -13.35 9.10 -11.01
CA THR A 221 -12.40 10.11 -10.52
C THR A 221 -11.01 9.56 -10.24
N VAL A 222 -10.89 8.26 -9.91
CA VAL A 222 -9.61 7.60 -9.63
C VAL A 222 -8.73 7.51 -10.89
N ILE A 223 -9.30 7.10 -12.04
CA ILE A 223 -8.54 7.02 -13.30
C ILE A 223 -8.08 8.41 -13.76
N TRP A 224 -8.99 9.39 -13.76
CA TRP A 224 -8.63 10.76 -14.10
C TRP A 224 -7.62 11.35 -13.12
N GLY A 225 -7.73 11.04 -11.82
CA GLY A 225 -6.76 11.44 -10.81
C GLY A 225 -5.36 10.85 -11.03
N ALA A 226 -5.27 9.60 -11.49
CA ALA A 226 -4.00 8.99 -11.88
C ALA A 226 -3.35 9.75 -13.05
N LEU A 227 -4.12 10.05 -14.10
CA LEU A 227 -3.64 10.82 -15.25
C LEU A 227 -3.27 12.26 -14.86
N LEU A 228 -4.03 12.90 -13.98
CA LEU A 228 -3.73 14.24 -13.46
C LEU A 228 -2.41 14.24 -12.67
N SER A 229 -2.18 13.20 -11.84
CA SER A 229 -0.90 13.05 -11.14
C SER A 229 0.26 12.85 -12.12
N ALA A 230 0.06 12.12 -13.23
CA ALA A 230 1.07 11.99 -14.26
C ALA A 230 1.36 13.33 -14.96
N CYS A 231 0.32 14.13 -15.28
CA CYS A 231 0.50 15.46 -15.85
C CYS A 231 1.32 16.39 -14.92
N ARG A 232 1.11 16.29 -13.60
CA ARG A 232 1.92 17.01 -12.60
C ARG A 232 3.40 16.61 -12.66
N VAL A 233 3.69 15.31 -12.78
CA VAL A 233 5.07 14.81 -12.84
C VAL A 233 5.76 15.25 -14.12
N GLN A 234 5.05 15.21 -15.25
CA GLN A 234 5.55 15.60 -16.56
C GLN A 234 5.44 17.11 -16.85
N ASN A 235 4.98 17.90 -15.86
CA ASN A 235 4.75 19.35 -15.97
C ASN A 235 3.86 19.77 -17.18
N ASN A 236 2.88 18.95 -17.56
CA ASN A 236 1.97 19.23 -18.67
C ASN A 236 0.70 19.92 -18.18
N MET A 237 0.74 21.26 -18.10
CA MET A 237 -0.38 22.07 -17.61
C MET A 237 -1.63 21.97 -18.50
N GLY A 238 -1.45 21.99 -19.83
CA GLY A 238 -2.58 21.95 -20.77
C GLY A 238 -3.41 20.68 -20.64
N MET A 239 -2.76 19.52 -20.50
CA MET A 239 -3.48 18.27 -20.25
C MET A 239 -4.07 18.22 -18.84
N ALA A 240 -3.35 18.70 -17.83
CA ALA A 240 -3.89 18.76 -16.46
C ALA A 240 -5.19 19.56 -16.38
N GLU A 241 -5.32 20.68 -17.10
CA GLU A 241 -6.57 21.45 -17.16
C GLU A 241 -7.70 20.66 -17.84
N ARG A 242 -7.43 20.00 -18.98
CA ARG A 242 -8.41 19.13 -19.67
C ARG A 242 -8.91 18.01 -18.76
N VAL A 243 -8.00 17.35 -18.04
CA VAL A 243 -8.33 16.27 -17.11
C VAL A 243 -9.09 16.81 -15.90
N SER A 244 -8.69 17.96 -15.36
CA SER A 244 -9.39 18.59 -14.23
C SER A 244 -10.84 18.94 -14.59
N GLN A 245 -11.09 19.42 -15.80
CA GLN A 245 -12.46 19.68 -16.27
C GLN A 245 -13.31 18.40 -16.34
N LYS A 246 -12.71 17.27 -16.75
CA LYS A 246 -13.39 15.97 -16.74
C LYS A 246 -13.75 15.51 -15.33
N ILE A 247 -12.85 15.72 -14.35
CA ILE A 247 -13.12 15.38 -12.94
C ILE A 247 -14.27 16.23 -12.39
N ILE A 248 -14.24 17.55 -12.62
CA ILE A 248 -15.27 18.48 -12.14
C ILE A 248 -16.65 18.09 -12.70
N GLY A 249 -16.73 17.76 -14.00
CA GLY A 249 -17.99 17.32 -14.60
C GLY A 249 -18.56 16.04 -13.97
N ILE A 250 -17.72 15.14 -13.44
CA ILE A 250 -18.17 13.94 -12.73
C ILE A 250 -18.65 14.29 -11.30
N ASP A 251 -17.96 15.21 -10.62
CA ASP A 251 -18.28 15.60 -9.24
C ASP A 251 -19.60 16.39 -9.15
N GLU A 252 -19.96 17.14 -10.19
CA GLU A 252 -21.21 17.91 -10.28
C GLU A 252 -22.47 17.01 -10.35
N ASP A 253 -22.33 15.76 -10.81
CA ASP A 253 -23.41 14.78 -10.99
C ASP A 253 -23.73 13.94 -9.73
N GLY A 254 -23.14 14.23 -8.56
CA GLY A 254 -23.64 13.71 -7.28
C GLY A 254 -22.66 13.04 -6.32
N LEU A 255 -21.34 13.24 -6.44
CA LEU A 255 -20.34 12.72 -5.50
C LEU A 255 -19.41 13.85 -5.02
N LYS A 256 -19.78 14.53 -3.92
CA LYS A 256 -18.83 15.33 -3.12
C LYS A 256 -17.83 14.38 -2.43
N GLY A 257 -16.83 13.89 -3.17
CA GLY A 257 -16.07 12.71 -2.76
C GLY A 257 -14.54 12.84 -2.64
N ASP A 258 -13.85 13.62 -3.48
CA ASP A 258 -12.39 13.75 -3.38
C ASP A 258 -11.86 15.10 -3.90
N THR A 259 -11.28 15.90 -3.00
CA THR A 259 -10.69 17.21 -3.34
C THR A 259 -9.21 17.14 -3.72
N SER A 260 -8.66 15.93 -3.87
CA SER A 260 -7.26 15.69 -4.24
C SER A 260 -6.86 16.36 -5.56
N HIS A 261 -7.77 16.44 -6.54
CA HIS A 261 -7.53 17.06 -7.82
C HIS A 261 -7.26 18.58 -7.69
N TYR A 262 -8.03 19.29 -6.86
CA TYR A 262 -7.79 20.71 -6.56
C TYR A 262 -6.45 20.95 -5.88
N VAL A 263 -5.98 20.01 -5.04
CA VAL A 263 -4.64 20.09 -4.43
C VAL A 263 -3.56 20.00 -5.50
N ILE A 264 -3.68 19.06 -6.44
CA ILE A 264 -2.74 18.90 -7.54
C ILE A 264 -2.73 20.16 -8.41
N MET A 265 -3.90 20.66 -8.80
CA MET A 265 -4.04 21.86 -9.63
C MET A 265 -3.49 23.10 -8.94
N SER A 266 -3.83 23.34 -7.66
CA SER A 266 -3.25 24.43 -6.86
C SER A 266 -1.73 24.41 -6.88
N ASN A 267 -1.12 23.24 -6.69
CA ASN A 267 0.34 23.11 -6.67
C ASN A 267 0.96 23.34 -8.05
N MET A 268 0.30 22.89 -9.12
CA MET A 268 0.75 23.14 -10.50
C MET A 268 0.63 24.63 -10.85
N TYR A 269 -0.48 25.28 -10.52
CA TYR A 269 -0.69 26.71 -10.72
C TYR A 269 0.31 27.57 -9.95
N ALA A 270 0.61 27.22 -8.70
CA ALA A 270 1.64 27.89 -7.91
C ALA A 270 3.01 27.84 -8.59
N ARG A 271 3.41 26.68 -9.14
CA ARG A 271 4.67 26.51 -9.88
C ARG A 271 4.70 27.28 -11.19
N ALA A 272 3.54 27.42 -11.84
CA ALA A 272 3.39 28.17 -13.08
C ALA A 272 3.23 29.70 -12.86
N GLY A 273 3.20 30.17 -11.60
CA GLY A 273 2.97 31.59 -11.27
C GLY A 273 1.53 32.08 -11.48
N LEU A 274 0.57 31.17 -11.67
CA LEU A 274 -0.84 31.47 -11.92
C LEU A 274 -1.60 31.64 -10.60
N MET A 275 -1.38 32.76 -9.92
CA MET A 275 -1.84 33.00 -8.54
C MET A 275 -3.37 33.01 -8.40
N ASP A 276 -4.10 33.56 -9.38
CA ASP A 276 -5.58 33.62 -9.34
C ASP A 276 -6.20 32.22 -9.39
N LYS A 277 -5.79 31.41 -10.38
CA LYS A 277 -6.23 30.02 -10.51
C LYS A 277 -5.82 29.17 -9.30
N MET A 278 -4.64 29.43 -8.72
CA MET A 278 -4.21 28.78 -7.48
C MET A 278 -5.17 29.10 -6.32
N ALA A 279 -5.53 30.38 -6.14
CA ALA A 279 -6.44 30.80 -5.09
C ALA A 279 -7.83 30.16 -5.25
N GLU A 280 -8.37 30.16 -6.48
CA GLU A 280 -9.64 29.49 -6.81
C GLU A 280 -9.62 27.99 -6.49
N ALA A 281 -8.57 27.29 -6.89
CA ALA A 281 -8.42 25.86 -6.57
C ALA A 281 -8.36 25.62 -5.07
N ARG A 282 -7.65 26.47 -4.30
CA ARG A 282 -7.53 26.35 -2.84
C ARG A 282 -8.86 26.53 -2.11
N LEU A 283 -9.74 27.41 -2.59
CA LEU A 283 -11.08 27.61 -2.01
C LEU A 283 -11.95 26.34 -2.08
N ARG A 284 -11.66 25.44 -3.03
CA ARG A 284 -12.40 24.19 -3.22
C ARG A 284 -11.77 22.98 -2.52
N ILE A 285 -10.62 23.15 -1.86
CA ILE A 285 -9.97 22.08 -1.10
C ILE A 285 -10.74 21.85 0.21
N GLY A 286 -11.30 20.65 0.36
CA GLY A 286 -12.04 20.24 1.56
C GLY A 286 -11.13 19.68 2.66
N LYS A 287 -11.75 19.08 3.69
CA LYS A 287 -11.02 18.36 4.74
C LYS A 287 -10.25 17.18 4.13
N LYS A 288 -8.93 17.19 4.28
CA LYS A 288 -8.06 16.10 3.82
C LYS A 288 -8.08 14.94 4.83
N PRO A 289 -7.96 13.68 4.35
CA PRO A 289 -7.69 12.56 5.24
C PRO A 289 -6.35 12.79 5.96
N LYS A 290 -6.33 12.51 7.26
CA LYS A 290 -5.10 12.65 8.06
C LYS A 290 -4.09 11.57 7.65
N GLY A 291 -2.87 12.00 7.37
CA GLY A 291 -1.74 11.11 7.14
C GLY A 291 -1.34 10.43 8.45
N ARG A 292 -1.26 9.10 8.40
CA ARG A 292 -0.86 8.24 9.51
C ARG A 292 0.24 7.30 9.05
N SER A 293 1.22 7.11 9.91
CA SER A 293 2.31 6.18 9.70
C SER A 293 2.53 5.36 10.94
N TRP A 294 2.84 4.08 10.77
CA TRP A 294 3.10 3.20 11.90
C TRP A 294 4.26 2.26 11.62
N ILE A 295 4.85 1.76 12.70
CA ILE A 295 6.04 0.90 12.73
C ILE A 295 5.86 -0.19 13.78
N GLU A 296 6.34 -1.40 13.46
CA GLU A 296 6.41 -2.50 14.41
C GLU A 296 7.79 -2.51 15.09
N ILE A 297 7.82 -2.42 16.42
CA ILE A 297 9.03 -2.63 17.24
C ILE A 297 8.65 -3.50 18.43
N GLY A 298 9.41 -4.56 18.68
CA GLY A 298 9.17 -5.44 19.84
C GLY A 298 7.77 -6.06 19.87
N PHE A 299 7.23 -6.46 18.71
CA PHE A 299 5.85 -6.98 18.54
C PHE A 299 4.73 -5.98 18.91
N GLN A 300 5.03 -4.69 18.99
CA GLN A 300 4.05 -3.63 19.22
C GLN A 300 4.01 -2.68 18.02
N VAL A 301 2.80 -2.26 17.65
CA VAL A 301 2.57 -1.26 16.59
C VAL A 301 2.52 0.12 17.23
N HIS A 302 3.41 1.00 16.79
CA HIS A 302 3.45 2.41 17.19
C HIS A 302 2.92 3.27 16.04
N GLU A 303 1.78 3.94 16.25
CA GLU A 303 1.15 4.82 15.27
C GLU A 303 1.48 6.29 15.54
N PHE A 304 1.72 7.04 14.46
CA PHE A 304 2.00 8.47 14.46
C PHE A 304 1.06 9.17 13.50
N SER A 305 0.44 10.25 13.97
CA SER A 305 -0.45 11.11 13.19
C SER A 305 0.12 12.53 13.10
N VAL A 306 -0.16 13.23 12.00
CA VAL A 306 0.25 14.64 11.86
C VAL A 306 -0.35 15.48 12.99
N GLY A 307 0.50 16.19 13.73
CA GLY A 307 0.13 17.04 14.87
C GLY A 307 -0.19 16.29 16.17
N ASP A 308 -0.02 14.98 16.22
CA ASP A 308 -0.21 14.19 17.44
C ASP A 308 1.10 14.07 18.23
N SER A 309 1.02 14.38 19.53
CA SER A 309 2.13 14.32 20.49
C SER A 309 1.82 13.43 21.70
N SER A 310 0.73 12.65 21.63
CA SER A 310 0.27 11.79 22.71
C SER A 310 1.13 10.54 22.93
N HIS A 311 1.97 10.17 21.96
CA HIS A 311 2.82 8.99 22.06
C HIS A 311 3.78 9.09 23.27
N PRO A 312 3.91 8.05 24.13
CA PRO A 312 4.72 8.13 25.36
C PRO A 312 6.19 8.52 25.14
N MET A 313 6.75 8.19 23.98
CA MET A 313 8.13 8.50 23.61
C MET A 313 8.29 9.77 22.76
N TRP A 314 7.23 10.57 22.58
CA TRP A 314 7.22 11.72 21.68
C TRP A 314 8.40 12.67 21.86
N ALA A 315 8.73 13.04 23.11
CA ALA A 315 9.83 13.97 23.39
C ALA A 315 11.17 13.48 22.82
N ARG A 316 11.55 12.23 23.10
CA ARG A 316 12.80 11.63 22.58
C ARG A 316 12.76 11.44 21.06
N THR A 317 11.60 11.07 20.52
CA THR A 317 11.42 10.93 19.07
C THR A 317 11.58 12.27 18.35
N LYS A 318 11.08 13.35 18.95
CA LYS A 318 11.23 14.71 18.41
C LYS A 318 12.69 15.16 18.42
N GLU A 319 13.41 14.93 19.52
CA GLU A 319 14.86 15.19 19.60
C GLU A 319 15.62 14.43 18.51
N MET A 320 15.32 13.14 18.33
CA MET A 320 15.92 12.33 17.27
C MET A 320 15.57 12.85 15.87
N LEU A 321 14.33 13.31 15.67
CA LEU A 321 13.91 13.91 14.41
C LEU A 321 14.70 15.19 14.12
N ASP A 322 14.87 16.06 15.12
CA ASP A 322 15.66 17.29 14.97
C ASP A 322 17.12 16.98 14.59
N GLU A 323 17.75 15.99 15.23
CA GLU A 323 19.10 15.50 14.87
C GLU A 323 19.18 14.97 13.43
N VAL A 324 18.17 14.19 13.01
CA VAL A 324 18.08 13.67 11.65
C VAL A 324 18.00 14.81 10.63
N MET A 325 17.14 15.79 10.88
CA MET A 325 16.94 16.93 9.98
C MET A 325 18.21 17.80 9.87
N GLU A 326 18.94 17.97 10.97
CA GLU A 326 20.23 18.66 10.97
C GLU A 326 21.29 17.90 10.15
N LYS A 327 21.43 16.59 10.39
CA LYS A 327 22.42 15.75 9.69
C LYS A 327 22.18 15.59 8.20
N VAL A 328 20.92 15.56 7.75
CA VAL A 328 20.59 15.44 6.32
C VAL A 328 20.65 16.78 5.57
N GLY A 329 20.88 17.90 6.25
CA GLY A 329 21.05 19.21 5.63
C GLY A 329 19.77 19.79 5.02
N GLU A 330 18.59 19.34 5.45
CA GLU A 330 17.33 20.00 5.10
C GLU A 330 17.15 21.23 6.00
N ASN A 331 17.59 22.40 5.51
CA ASN A 331 17.43 23.67 6.22
C ASN A 331 15.96 23.92 6.60
N ARG A 332 15.74 24.31 7.86
CA ARG A 332 14.46 24.81 8.39
C ARG A 332 14.07 26.12 7.69
N GLY A 333 13.54 26.04 6.47
CA GLY A 333 12.77 27.14 5.90
C GLY A 333 11.44 27.20 6.64
N GLU A 334 11.37 27.97 7.74
CA GLU A 334 10.14 28.31 8.50
C GLU A 334 9.02 27.24 8.47
N GLU A 335 9.34 25.95 8.65
CA GLU A 335 8.31 24.92 8.79
C GLU A 335 7.80 24.98 10.22
N ASN A 336 6.51 25.32 10.36
CA ASN A 336 5.80 25.36 11.63
C ASN A 336 6.01 24.03 12.38
N PRO A 337 6.47 24.01 13.65
CA PRO A 337 6.77 22.80 14.43
C PRO A 337 5.63 21.77 14.55
N GLN A 338 4.42 22.10 14.07
CA GLN A 338 3.21 21.27 14.07
C GLN A 338 2.95 20.52 12.75
N THR A 339 3.80 20.66 11.72
CA THR A 339 3.54 20.12 10.36
C THR A 339 4.45 18.95 9.93
N HIS A 340 5.12 18.27 10.86
CA HIS A 340 5.92 17.10 10.48
C HIS A 340 5.03 15.99 9.89
N HIS A 341 5.36 15.53 8.68
CA HIS A 341 4.71 14.37 8.09
C HIS A 341 4.93 13.14 8.99
N SER A 342 3.91 12.30 9.14
CA SER A 342 3.94 11.14 10.04
C SER A 342 5.08 10.17 9.72
N GLU A 343 5.54 10.10 8.46
CA GLU A 343 6.69 9.30 8.05
C GLU A 343 8.00 9.78 8.68
N LYS A 344 8.20 11.11 8.80
CA LYS A 344 9.42 11.69 9.39
C LYS A 344 9.54 11.28 10.86
N VAL A 345 8.43 11.33 11.58
CA VAL A 345 8.34 10.88 12.98
C VAL A 345 8.59 9.38 13.08
N ALA A 346 7.95 8.58 12.22
CA ALA A 346 8.09 7.12 12.24
C ALA A 346 9.53 6.64 11.98
N VAL A 347 10.26 7.28 11.05
CA VAL A 347 11.67 6.92 10.79
C VAL A 347 12.58 7.34 11.93
N ALA A 348 12.37 8.51 12.53
CA ALA A 348 13.13 8.95 13.71
C ALA A 348 12.90 8.00 14.89
N PHE A 349 11.64 7.60 15.13
CA PHE A 349 11.31 6.59 16.13
C PHE A 349 11.99 5.25 15.86
N GLY A 350 12.00 4.81 14.58
CA GLY A 350 12.69 3.61 14.15
C GLY A 350 14.20 3.66 14.41
N LEU A 351 14.86 4.76 14.04
CA LEU A 351 16.30 4.96 14.28
C LEU A 351 16.66 4.95 15.78
N LEU A 352 15.81 5.55 16.62
CA LEU A 352 16.02 5.61 18.05
C LEU A 352 15.89 4.24 18.74
N ASN A 353 14.99 3.38 18.25
CA ASN A 353 14.56 2.18 18.98
C ASN A 353 15.00 0.86 18.33
N THR A 354 15.88 0.90 17.31
CA THR A 354 16.38 -0.32 16.64
C THR A 354 17.89 -0.30 16.43
N CYS A 355 18.52 -1.48 16.48
CA CYS A 355 19.97 -1.63 16.29
C CYS A 355 20.39 -1.26 14.86
N ALA A 356 21.54 -0.60 14.66
CA ALA A 356 22.02 -0.06 13.38
C ALA A 356 22.09 -1.02 12.17
N SER A 357 21.92 -2.33 12.34
CA SER A 357 21.75 -3.34 11.27
C SER A 357 20.29 -3.72 10.90
N THR A 358 19.32 -3.64 11.82
CA THR A 358 17.89 -3.95 11.62
C THR A 358 17.10 -3.02 10.65
N PRO A 359 16.63 -3.44 9.46
CA PRO A 359 15.88 -2.55 8.56
C PRO A 359 14.65 -1.89 9.21
N ILE A 360 14.45 -0.59 8.98
CA ILE A 360 13.29 0.16 9.48
C ILE A 360 12.12 -0.05 8.53
N ARG A 361 10.96 -0.48 9.04
CA ARG A 361 9.77 -0.79 8.23
C ARG A 361 8.61 0.12 8.65
N ILE A 362 8.15 0.96 7.73
CA ILE A 362 7.09 1.94 7.97
C ILE A 362 5.93 1.60 7.03
N VAL A 363 4.72 1.64 7.56
CA VAL A 363 3.50 1.59 6.76
C VAL A 363 2.81 2.94 6.82
N LYS A 364 2.23 3.38 5.71
CA LYS A 364 1.52 4.65 5.55
C LYS A 364 0.17 4.42 4.88
N ASN A 365 -0.87 5.07 5.40
CA ASN A 365 -2.23 4.97 4.85
C ASN A 365 -2.45 5.75 3.54
N LEU A 366 -1.60 6.73 3.25
CA LEU A 366 -1.67 7.57 2.04
C LEU A 366 -0.41 7.33 1.18
N ARG A 367 -0.47 7.73 -0.10
CA ARG A 367 0.70 7.74 -0.98
C ARG A 367 1.79 8.63 -0.38
N MET A 368 3.04 8.18 -0.44
CA MET A 368 4.17 8.97 0.05
C MET A 368 4.31 10.25 -0.79
N CYS A 369 4.77 11.35 -0.20
CA CYS A 369 5.02 12.59 -0.94
C CYS A 369 6.48 12.69 -1.41
N ALA A 370 6.75 13.59 -2.36
CA ALA A 370 8.08 13.78 -2.92
C ALA A 370 9.12 14.19 -1.87
N ASP A 371 8.71 14.96 -0.86
CA ASP A 371 9.59 15.43 0.21
C ASP A 371 9.97 14.28 1.14
N CYS A 372 8.99 13.49 1.60
CA CYS A 372 9.25 12.28 2.37
C CYS A 372 10.13 11.30 1.60
N HIS A 373 9.88 11.07 0.30
CA HIS A 373 10.68 10.17 -0.51
C HIS A 373 12.14 10.64 -0.62
N ARG A 374 12.39 11.94 -0.84
CA ARG A 374 13.75 12.52 -0.87
C ARG A 374 14.43 12.43 0.49
N LEU A 375 13.71 12.74 1.57
CA LEU A 375 14.25 12.64 2.91
C LEU A 375 14.64 11.19 3.26
N MET A 376 13.79 10.20 2.97
CA MET A 376 14.11 8.79 3.23
C MET A 376 15.36 8.32 2.49
N LYS A 377 15.59 8.80 1.26
CA LYS A 377 16.86 8.59 0.55
C LYS A 377 18.03 9.17 1.35
N SER A 378 17.97 10.46 1.71
CA SER A 378 19.03 11.12 2.47
C SER A 378 19.32 10.40 3.79
N ILE A 379 18.28 10.01 4.54
CA ILE A 379 18.42 9.26 5.80
C ILE A 379 19.08 7.91 5.54
N SER A 380 18.64 7.14 4.53
CA SER A 380 19.22 5.84 4.22
C SER A 380 20.72 5.91 3.91
N LYS A 381 21.17 7.00 3.29
CA LYS A 381 22.58 7.27 2.98
C LYS A 381 23.37 7.68 4.23
N VAL A 382 22.87 8.64 4.99
CA VAL A 382 23.55 9.21 6.17
C VAL A 382 23.68 8.17 7.28
N TYR A 383 22.60 7.45 7.57
CA TYR A 383 22.56 6.45 8.65
C TYR A 383 22.98 5.05 8.19
N LYS A 384 23.33 4.88 6.90
CA LYS A 384 23.68 3.58 6.28
C LYS A 384 22.65 2.50 6.63
N ARG A 385 21.39 2.88 6.47
CA ARG A 385 20.24 2.18 7.03
C ARG A 385 19.25 1.85 5.94
N GLU A 386 18.89 0.57 5.84
CA GLU A 386 17.76 0.19 5.00
C GLU A 386 16.46 0.69 5.62
N ILE A 387 15.65 1.38 4.81
CA ILE A 387 14.32 1.86 5.18
C ILE A 387 13.34 1.32 4.14
N VAL A 388 12.32 0.61 4.58
CA VAL A 388 11.24 0.09 3.75
C VAL A 388 9.97 0.84 4.12
N VAL A 389 9.38 1.55 3.15
CA VAL A 389 8.11 2.25 3.33
C VAL A 389 7.06 1.62 2.42
N ARG A 390 6.01 1.06 3.01
CA ARG A 390 4.79 0.68 2.31
C ARG A 390 3.82 1.85 2.34
N ASP A 391 3.53 2.43 1.19
CA ASP A 391 2.46 3.42 1.06
C ASP A 391 1.15 2.78 0.56
N SER A 392 0.15 3.60 0.26
CA SER A 392 -1.14 3.10 -0.23
C SER A 392 -1.11 2.46 -1.63
N THR A 393 0.02 2.51 -2.33
CA THR A 393 0.17 2.07 -3.73
C THR A 393 1.25 1.00 -3.91
N ARG A 394 2.40 1.14 -3.24
CA ARG A 394 3.57 0.28 -3.43
C ARG A 394 4.52 0.32 -2.25
N PHE A 395 5.53 -0.53 -2.32
CA PHE A 395 6.72 -0.44 -1.48
C PHE A 395 7.79 0.44 -2.12
N HIS A 396 8.51 1.13 -1.24
CA HIS A 396 9.72 1.89 -1.51
C HIS A 396 10.80 1.35 -0.58
N ARG A 397 11.89 0.81 -1.15
CA ARG A 397 13.04 0.33 -0.41
C ARG A 397 14.19 1.29 -0.63
N PHE A 398 14.56 2.00 0.42
CA PHE A 398 15.61 3.00 0.44
C PHE A 398 16.90 2.40 0.97
N MET A 399 17.96 2.54 0.19
CA MET A 399 19.27 2.00 0.51
C MET A 399 20.34 2.90 -0.14
N GLU A 400 21.31 3.34 0.65
CA GLU A 400 22.44 4.15 0.19
C GLU A 400 22.06 5.42 -0.61
N GLY A 401 20.89 6.01 -0.33
CA GLY A 401 20.39 7.19 -1.06
C GLY A 401 19.60 6.86 -2.33
N GLY A 402 19.54 5.60 -2.72
CA GLY A 402 18.65 5.10 -3.77
C GLY A 402 17.26 4.73 -3.24
N CYS A 403 16.32 4.53 -4.17
CA CYS A 403 15.04 3.88 -3.89
C CYS A 403 14.77 2.82 -4.95
N SER A 404 14.17 1.68 -4.56
CA SER A 404 13.79 0.59 -5.47
C SER A 404 12.86 1.04 -6.61
N CYS A 405 12.13 2.14 -6.46
CA CYS A 405 11.30 2.70 -7.51
C CYS A 405 12.07 3.46 -8.59
N LYS A 406 13.37 3.75 -8.42
CA LYS A 406 14.21 4.51 -9.36
C LYS A 406 13.63 5.88 -9.75
N ASP A 407 12.94 6.54 -8.82
CA ASP A 407 12.18 7.78 -9.06
C ASP A 407 11.04 7.67 -10.07
N TYR A 408 10.70 6.44 -10.47
CA TYR A 408 9.57 6.10 -11.31
C TYR A 408 8.37 5.75 -10.43
N TRP A 409 7.80 6.74 -9.73
CA TRP A 409 6.74 6.48 -8.75
C TRP A 409 5.57 7.44 -8.68
#